data_AF-A0A3M1LWS2-F1
#
_entry.id   AF-A0A3M1LWS2-F1
#
_cell.length_a   1.000
_cell.length_b   1.000
_cell.length_c   1.000
_cell.angle_alpha   90.00
_cell.angle_beta   90.00
_cell.angle_gamma   90.00
#
_symmetry.space_group_name_H-M   'P 1'
#
loop_
_entity.id
_entity.type
_entity.pdbx_description
1 polymer ?
#
loop_
_entity_poly.entity_id
_entity_poly.type
_entity_poly.pdbx_seq_one_letter_code
_entity_poly.pdbx_strand_id
1 'polypeptide(L)'
;MGYWDTFESRWEITADLVAETGLRVGAGGEASLPTATDLPVLKDARGHPFIPGSSLRGVLRSHIERIVRALEPYAGNGRGACVVGVETCIPERADEERGEADERRRAEQVWERSCRVLPKTRHTRHDRSQTCSARRRSS
;
A
#
# COMPACT_ATOMS: atom_id res chain seq x y z
N MET A 1 1.39 -3.12 -26.32
CA MET A 1 0.77 -4.16 -25.47
C MET A 1 1.46 -4.11 -24.11
N GLY A 2 0.79 -3.49 -23.15
CA GLY A 2 1.34 -3.15 -21.84
C GLY A 2 1.60 -4.40 -21.01
N TYR A 3 2.60 -4.31 -20.13
CA TYR A 3 3.05 -5.38 -19.25
C TYR A 3 1.94 -5.94 -18.32
N TRP A 4 0.85 -5.20 -18.11
CA TRP A 4 -0.31 -5.60 -17.29
C TRP A 4 -1.51 -6.15 -18.07
N ASP A 5 -1.39 -6.33 -19.40
CA ASP A 5 -2.53 -6.70 -20.26
C ASP A 5 -2.86 -8.20 -20.22
N THR A 6 -2.01 -9.04 -19.61
CA THR A 6 -2.24 -10.49 -19.56
C THR A 6 -2.75 -10.90 -18.18
N PHE A 7 -4.02 -11.29 -18.13
CA PHE A 7 -4.63 -11.88 -16.95
C PHE A 7 -4.19 -13.34 -16.83
N GLU A 8 -3.29 -13.64 -15.89
CA GLU A 8 -2.80 -15.01 -15.68
C GLU A 8 -3.72 -15.84 -14.77
N SER A 9 -4.16 -15.26 -13.64
CA SER A 9 -5.00 -15.98 -12.67
C SER A 9 -5.77 -15.04 -11.74
N ARG A 10 -6.92 -15.52 -11.22
CA ARG A 10 -7.67 -14.89 -10.12
C ARG A 10 -7.82 -15.88 -9.00
N TRP A 11 -7.42 -15.44 -7.81
CA TRP A 11 -7.57 -16.19 -6.57
C TRP A 11 -8.77 -15.63 -5.81
N GLU A 12 -9.69 -16.51 -5.43
CA GLU A 12 -10.81 -16.17 -4.56
C GLU A 12 -10.61 -16.85 -3.21
N ILE A 13 -10.52 -16.05 -2.15
CA ILE A 13 -10.29 -16.52 -0.79
C ILE A 13 -11.51 -16.14 0.03
N THR A 14 -12.21 -17.14 0.55
CA THR A 14 -13.38 -16.98 1.41
C THR A 14 -13.03 -17.44 2.82
N ALA A 15 -13.38 -16.63 3.82
CA ALA A 15 -13.17 -16.94 5.23
C ALA A 15 -14.17 -16.19 6.10
N ASP A 16 -14.47 -16.76 7.26
CA ASP A 16 -15.29 -16.11 8.28
C ASP A 16 -14.40 -15.38 9.29
N LEU A 17 -14.71 -14.10 9.53
CA LEU A 17 -14.01 -13.28 10.51
C LEU A 17 -14.83 -13.22 11.79
N VAL A 18 -14.32 -13.84 12.85
CA VAL A 18 -14.93 -13.83 14.18
C VAL A 18 -14.19 -12.83 15.06
N ALA A 19 -14.91 -11.87 15.64
CA ALA A 19 -14.33 -10.93 16.59
C ALA A 19 -14.26 -11.60 17.98
N GLU A 20 -13.07 -11.99 18.41
CA GLU A 20 -12.84 -12.55 19.75
C GLU A 20 -13.06 -11.51 20.87
N THR A 21 -12.90 -10.23 20.54
CA THR A 21 -13.12 -9.09 21.43
C THR A 21 -13.95 -8.02 20.72
N GLY A 22 -14.39 -6.99 21.46
CA GLY A 22 -15.15 -5.88 20.89
C GLY A 22 -14.39 -5.15 19.77
N LEU A 23 -14.91 -5.22 18.54
CA LEU A 23 -14.33 -4.57 17.37
C LEU A 23 -15.07 -3.26 17.04
N ARG A 24 -14.31 -2.18 16.83
CA ARG A 24 -14.84 -0.87 16.38
C ARG A 24 -14.15 -0.45 15.09
N VAL A 25 -14.96 -0.17 14.07
CA VAL A 25 -14.51 0.52 12.85
C VAL A 25 -15.19 1.89 12.82
N GLY A 26 -14.40 2.95 13.02
CA GLY A 26 -14.92 4.31 13.02
C GLY A 26 -15.34 4.77 11.62
N ALA A 27 -16.51 5.39 11.53
CA ALA A 27 -16.92 6.15 10.35
C ALA A 27 -16.30 7.54 10.45
N GLY A 28 -15.36 7.87 9.55
CA GLY A 28 -14.87 9.25 9.45
C GLY A 28 -16.00 10.13 8.92
N GLY A 29 -16.48 11.11 9.71
CA GLY A 29 -17.31 12.21 9.19
C GLY A 29 -18.62 12.54 9.93
N GLU A 30 -19.06 11.82 10.95
CA GLU A 30 -20.36 12.10 11.60
C GLU A 30 -20.27 12.86 12.94
N ALA A 31 -19.35 13.81 13.06
CA ALA A 31 -19.27 14.68 14.24
C ALA A 31 -20.23 15.89 14.20
N SER A 32 -21.02 16.06 13.13
CA SER A 32 -21.87 17.25 12.93
C SER A 32 -23.33 17.09 13.35
N LEU A 33 -23.73 15.92 13.86
CA LEU A 33 -25.09 15.69 14.38
C LEU A 33 -25.07 15.75 15.91
N PRO A 34 -25.83 16.66 16.55
CA PRO A 34 -25.88 16.80 18.01
C PRO A 34 -26.49 15.60 18.76
N THR A 35 -26.95 14.57 18.04
CA THR A 35 -27.50 13.31 18.57
C THR A 35 -26.62 12.10 18.24
N ALA A 36 -25.45 12.31 17.62
CA ALA A 36 -24.53 11.22 17.33
C ALA A 36 -23.93 10.68 18.63
N THR A 37 -24.01 9.36 18.82
CA THR A 37 -23.28 8.65 19.90
C THR A 37 -21.80 8.98 19.79
N ASP A 38 -21.10 9.21 20.92
CA ASP A 38 -19.70 9.68 20.96
C ASP A 38 -18.72 8.87 20.08
N LEU A 39 -19.05 7.61 19.78
CA LEU A 39 -18.22 6.69 19.00
C LEU A 39 -19.07 5.82 18.06
N PRO A 40 -19.53 6.34 16.90
CA PRO A 40 -20.37 5.57 15.98
C PRO A 40 -19.56 4.48 15.27
N VAL A 41 -20.16 3.28 15.16
CA VAL A 41 -19.65 2.16 14.36
C VAL A 41 -20.18 2.27 12.94
N LEU A 42 -19.35 1.96 11.95
CA LEU A 42 -19.75 1.97 10.55
C LEU A 42 -20.78 0.89 10.26
N LYS A 43 -21.89 1.28 9.64
CA LYS A 43 -23.03 0.41 9.31
C LYS A 43 -23.32 0.43 7.80
N ASP A 44 -23.89 -0.66 7.30
CA ASP A 44 -24.41 -0.74 5.95
C ASP A 44 -25.74 0.03 5.80
N ALA A 45 -26.30 0.08 4.60
CA ALA A 45 -27.60 0.71 4.34
C ALA A 45 -28.78 0.05 5.08
N ARG A 46 -28.58 -1.16 5.64
CA ARG A 46 -29.56 -1.93 6.41
C ARG A 46 -29.36 -1.76 7.93
N GLY A 47 -28.35 -0.99 8.35
CA GLY A 47 -28.02 -0.74 9.75
C GLY A 47 -27.11 -1.77 10.42
N HIS A 48 -26.59 -2.76 9.69
CA HIS A 48 -25.68 -3.77 10.24
C HIS A 48 -24.23 -3.28 10.27
N PRO A 49 -23.47 -3.54 11.35
CA PRO A 49 -22.06 -3.20 11.39
C PRO A 49 -21.29 -4.02 10.36
N PHE A 50 -20.35 -3.39 9.65
CA PHE A 50 -19.51 -4.07 8.66
C PHE A 50 -18.07 -3.55 8.67
N ILE A 51 -17.15 -4.37 8.15
CA ILE A 51 -15.74 -4.00 7.97
C ILE A 51 -15.54 -3.59 6.50
N PRO A 52 -15.15 -2.34 6.20
CA PRO A 52 -14.81 -1.93 4.84
C PRO A 52 -13.59 -2.69 4.31
N GLY A 53 -13.63 -3.07 3.03
CA GLY A 53 -12.49 -3.69 2.35
C GLY A 53 -11.23 -2.80 2.36
N SER A 54 -11.39 -1.48 2.36
CA SER A 54 -10.28 -0.53 2.48
C SER A 54 -9.60 -0.56 3.85
N SER A 55 -10.37 -0.74 4.92
CA SER A 55 -9.87 -0.90 6.29
C SER A 55 -9.15 -2.24 6.44
N LEU A 56 -9.76 -3.34 6.00
CA LEU A 56 -9.16 -4.67 6.03
C LEU A 56 -7.85 -4.71 5.23
N ARG A 57 -7.86 -4.20 4.00
CA ARG A 57 -6.65 -4.06 3.17
C ARG A 57 -5.58 -3.24 3.88
N GLY A 58 -5.96 -2.16 4.56
CA GLY A 58 -5.02 -1.30 5.30
C GLY A 58 -4.32 -2.02 6.44
N VAL A 59 -5.07 -2.77 7.25
CA VAL A 59 -4.54 -3.55 8.39
C VAL A 59 -3.62 -4.68 7.90
N LEU A 60 -4.05 -5.44 6.88
CA LEU A 60 -3.22 -6.50 6.31
C LEU A 60 -1.90 -5.94 5.76
N ARG A 61 -2.00 -4.83 5.03
CA ARG A 61 -0.85 -4.16 4.43
C ARG A 61 0.14 -3.67 5.50
N SER A 62 -0.33 -3.00 6.56
CA SER A 62 0.56 -2.53 7.64
C SER A 62 1.19 -3.68 8.42
N HIS A 63 0.46 -4.77 8.62
CA HIS A 63 0.99 -5.97 9.25
C HIS A 63 2.09 -6.62 8.40
N ILE A 64 1.87 -6.77 7.10
CA ILE A 64 2.86 -7.29 6.16
C ILE A 64 4.08 -6.37 6.10
N GLU A 65 3.91 -5.05 6.03
CA GLU A 65 5.04 -4.10 6.09
C GLU A 65 5.88 -4.31 7.35
N ARG A 66 5.25 -4.53 8.50
CA ARG A 66 5.95 -4.78 9.77
C ARG A 66 6.74 -6.09 9.73
N ILE A 67 6.15 -7.18 9.23
CA ILE A 67 6.84 -8.47 9.08
C ILE A 67 8.03 -8.33 8.13
N VAL A 68 7.82 -7.71 6.97
CA VAL A 68 8.87 -7.51 5.97
C VAL A 68 10.01 -6.65 6.52
N ARG A 69 9.74 -5.57 7.25
CA ARG A 69 10.80 -4.76 7.88
C ARG A 69 11.59 -5.52 8.94
N ALA A 70 10.96 -6.48 9.63
CA ALA A 70 11.64 -7.31 10.62
C ALA A 70 12.61 -8.31 9.97
N LEU A 71 12.26 -8.84 8.79
CA LEU A 71 13.06 -9.82 8.05
C LEU A 71 14.06 -9.17 7.07
N GLU A 72 13.68 -8.04 6.49
CA GLU A 72 14.41 -7.30 5.45
C GLU A 72 14.55 -5.83 5.90
N PRO A 73 15.57 -5.49 6.72
CA PRO A 73 15.72 -4.16 7.30
C PRO A 73 16.12 -3.07 6.30
N TYR A 74 16.52 -3.46 5.08
CA TYR A 74 16.91 -2.53 4.02
C TYR A 74 15.93 -2.63 2.86
N ALA A 75 15.34 -1.49 2.48
CA ALA A 75 14.40 -1.40 1.38
C ALA A 75 15.10 -1.07 0.05
N GLY A 76 14.59 -1.63 -1.05
CA GLY A 76 15.04 -1.37 -2.42
C GLY A 76 15.43 -2.61 -3.22
N ASN A 77 15.48 -2.47 -4.55
CA ASN A 77 15.83 -3.55 -5.49
C ASN A 77 15.01 -4.85 -5.25
N GLY A 78 13.68 -4.73 -5.17
CA GLY A 78 12.78 -5.87 -4.95
C GLY A 78 12.73 -6.38 -3.49
N ARG A 79 13.30 -5.64 -2.54
CA ARG A 79 13.34 -5.99 -1.11
C ARG A 79 12.78 -4.90 -0.21
N GLY A 80 12.42 -5.30 0.99
CA GLY A 80 11.95 -4.47 2.09
C GLY A 80 10.57 -3.86 1.84
N ALA A 81 10.13 -3.10 2.85
CA ALA A 81 8.92 -2.30 2.80
C ALA A 81 9.27 -0.85 3.07
N CYS A 82 9.14 -0.03 2.03
CA CYS A 82 9.47 1.38 2.05
C CYS A 82 8.67 2.14 3.16
N VAL A 83 9.25 3.21 3.70
CA VAL A 83 8.55 4.13 4.64
C VAL A 83 8.17 5.43 3.93
N VAL A 84 6.89 5.80 3.99
CA VAL A 84 6.39 7.06 3.40
C VAL A 84 7.13 8.25 4.02
N GLY A 85 7.70 9.10 3.17
CA GLY A 85 8.35 10.35 3.59
C GLY A 85 9.83 10.23 3.98
N VAL A 86 10.41 9.02 3.90
CA VAL A 86 11.86 8.80 4.15
C VAL A 86 12.54 8.21 2.91
N GLU A 87 11.81 7.47 2.08
CA GLU A 87 12.36 6.79 0.90
C GLU A 87 11.45 6.98 -0.32
N THR A 88 12.03 7.32 -1.47
CA THR A 88 11.31 7.31 -2.75
C THR A 88 11.14 5.86 -3.21
N CYS A 89 9.88 5.42 -3.27
CA CYS A 89 9.53 4.02 -3.58
C CYS A 89 9.60 3.65 -5.07
N ILE A 90 9.86 4.65 -5.93
CA ILE A 90 9.90 4.53 -7.40
C ILE A 90 11.19 5.20 -7.89
N PRO A 91 11.97 4.56 -8.79
CA PRO A 91 13.18 5.17 -9.34
C PRO A 91 12.87 6.40 -10.22
N GLU A 92 13.54 7.53 -9.97
CA GLU A 92 13.35 8.80 -10.70
C GLU A 92 13.75 8.74 -12.18
N ARG A 93 14.62 7.80 -12.57
CA ARG A 93 15.17 7.67 -13.93
C ARG A 93 14.26 6.97 -14.94
N ALA A 94 13.04 6.62 -14.56
CA ALA A 94 12.10 6.00 -15.49
C ALA A 94 11.53 7.01 -16.52
N ASP A 95 11.68 8.32 -16.31
CA ASP A 95 10.90 9.36 -17.01
C ASP A 95 11.42 9.79 -18.40
N GLU A 96 12.61 9.37 -18.84
CA GLU A 96 13.31 10.04 -19.96
C GLU A 96 13.13 9.39 -21.35
N GLU A 97 12.73 8.13 -21.43
CA GLU A 97 12.60 7.41 -22.70
C GLU A 97 11.08 7.26 -23.04
N ARG A 98 10.65 7.79 -24.21
CA ARG A 98 9.25 7.79 -24.70
C ARG A 98 9.13 6.99 -26.00
N GLY A 99 8.71 5.73 -25.91
CA GLY A 99 8.32 4.85 -27.01
C GLY A 99 7.53 3.61 -26.52
N GLU A 100 6.88 2.83 -27.41
CA GLU A 100 6.09 1.66 -26.98
C GLU A 100 6.95 0.48 -26.49
N ALA A 101 8.07 0.19 -27.16
CA ALA A 101 9.07 -0.77 -26.68
C ALA A 101 9.74 -0.30 -25.37
N ASP A 102 9.73 1.01 -25.17
CA ASP A 102 10.25 1.72 -24.02
C ASP A 102 9.38 1.54 -22.79
N GLU A 103 8.05 1.60 -22.96
CA GLU A 103 7.09 1.48 -21.88
C GLU A 103 7.22 0.14 -21.14
N ARG A 104 7.37 -0.97 -21.88
CA ARG A 104 7.57 -2.29 -21.28
C ARG A 104 8.88 -2.37 -20.52
N ARG A 105 9.98 -1.93 -21.13
CA ARG A 105 11.31 -1.91 -20.51
C ARG A 105 11.34 -1.02 -19.27
N ARG A 106 10.63 0.10 -19.30
CA ARG A 106 10.45 1.02 -18.18
C ARG A 106 9.64 0.37 -17.05
N ALA A 107 8.54 -0.33 -17.37
CA ALA A 107 7.74 -1.04 -16.38
C ALA A 107 8.56 -2.14 -15.67
N GLU A 108 9.36 -2.90 -16.43
CA GLU A 108 10.28 -3.91 -15.89
C GLU A 108 11.33 -3.27 -14.95
N GLN A 109 11.97 -2.18 -15.38
CA GLN A 109 12.94 -1.45 -14.55
C GLN A 109 12.32 -0.87 -13.26
N VAL A 110 11.08 -0.38 -13.34
CA VAL A 110 10.36 0.11 -12.16
C VAL A 110 10.08 -1.06 -11.22
N TRP A 111 9.57 -2.19 -11.73
CA TRP A 111 9.28 -3.38 -10.96
C TRP A 111 10.50 -3.92 -10.20
N GLU A 112 11.63 -4.10 -10.90
CA GLU A 112 12.86 -4.63 -10.31
C GLU A 112 13.44 -3.72 -9.22
N ARG A 113 13.27 -2.41 -9.36
CA ARG A 113 13.86 -1.41 -8.45
C ARG A 113 12.92 -1.03 -7.30
N SER A 114 11.62 -1.28 -7.44
CA SER A 114 10.63 -1.00 -6.40
C SER A 114 10.80 -1.90 -5.17
N CYS A 115 10.28 -1.43 -4.03
CA CYS A 115 10.15 -2.22 -2.80
C CYS A 115 9.17 -3.40 -3.00
N ARG A 116 9.38 -4.49 -2.26
CA ARG A 116 8.46 -5.65 -2.25
C ARG A 116 7.05 -5.26 -1.80
N VAL A 117 6.97 -4.37 -0.81
CA VAL A 117 5.70 -3.84 -0.31
C VAL A 117 5.71 -2.33 -0.47
N LEU A 118 4.79 -1.82 -1.29
CA LEU A 118 4.65 -0.39 -1.52
C LEU A 118 3.70 0.24 -0.50
N PRO A 119 4.10 1.38 0.12
CA PRO A 119 3.21 2.19 0.95
C PRO A 119 1.97 2.69 0.20
N LYS A 120 0.88 3.00 0.91
CA LYS A 120 -0.28 3.70 0.34
C LYS A 120 0.10 5.17 0.20
N THR A 121 0.74 5.55 -0.90
CA THR A 121 1.09 6.94 -1.17
C THR A 121 -0.09 7.68 -1.82
N ARG A 122 -0.42 8.88 -1.31
CA ARG A 122 -0.98 9.93 -2.16
C ARG A 122 0.19 10.46 -2.98
N HIS A 123 0.13 10.39 -4.30
CA HIS A 123 1.13 11.02 -5.15
C HIS A 123 1.07 12.55 -4.99
N THR A 124 1.91 13.12 -4.12
CA THR A 124 2.24 14.55 -4.15
C THR A 124 3.63 14.68 -4.74
N ARG A 125 3.71 15.25 -5.96
CA ARG A 125 4.91 15.36 -6.82
C ARG A 125 6.07 16.22 -6.25
N HIS A 126 6.12 16.49 -4.95
CA HIS A 126 6.90 17.61 -4.41
C HIS A 126 8.15 17.28 -3.59
N ASP A 127 8.61 16.03 -3.58
CA ASP A 127 9.86 15.68 -2.89
C ASP A 127 10.78 14.89 -3.83
N ARG A 128 11.83 15.56 -4.34
CA ARG A 128 12.67 15.16 -5.48
C ARG A 128 14.11 14.78 -5.07
N SER A 129 14.32 14.28 -3.87
CA SER A 129 15.69 13.96 -3.44
C SER A 129 15.75 12.88 -2.39
N GLN A 130 15.32 11.65 -2.72
CA GLN A 130 15.72 10.45 -1.96
C GLN A 130 15.39 9.15 -2.68
N THR A 131 16.14 8.80 -3.72
CA THR A 131 16.06 7.46 -4.34
C THR A 131 16.21 6.34 -3.29
N CYS A 132 15.54 5.20 -3.53
CA CYS A 132 15.69 3.97 -2.76
C CYS A 132 17.13 3.45 -2.88
N SER A 133 18.06 4.08 -2.17
CA SER A 133 19.45 3.67 -2.08
C SER A 133 19.59 2.80 -0.84
N ALA A 134 19.77 1.51 -1.08
CA ALA A 134 20.21 0.59 -0.05
C ALA A 134 21.58 1.08 0.49
N ARG A 135 21.58 1.89 1.55
CA ARG A 135 22.81 2.24 2.27
C ARG A 135 23.31 0.98 2.97
N ARG A 136 24.17 0.22 2.26
CA ARG A 136 25.13 -0.68 2.91
C ARG A 136 25.96 0.19 3.84
N ARG A 137 25.74 0.11 5.16
CA ARG A 137 26.76 0.53 6.12
C ARG A 137 27.79 -0.59 6.13
N SER A 138 28.91 -0.38 5.44
CA SER A 138 30.13 -1.13 5.68
C SER A 138 30.61 -0.77 7.10
N SER A 139 30.74 -1.78 7.96
CA SER A 139 31.65 -1.71 9.09
C SER A 139 33.09 -1.71 8.61
#